data_AF-A0ABD3F153-F1
#
_entry.id   AF-A0ABD3F153-F1
#
_cell.length_a   1.000
_cell.length_b   1.000
_cell.length_c   1.000
_cell.angle_alpha   90.00
_cell.angle_beta   90.00
_cell.angle_gamma   90.00
#
_symmetry.space_group_name_H-M   'P 1'
#
loop_
_entity.id
_entity.type
_entity.pdbx_description
1 polymer ?
#
loop_
_entity_poly.entity_id
_entity_poly.type
_entity_poly.pdbx_seq_one_letter_code
_entity_poly.pdbx_strand_id
1 'polypeptide(L)' 'MTLSTSAEQRQKLLTSPQPCAFTHIRSIGRIDDVNSKTTASLTAAAAEVLKLPVGRFFLNLDDVKGINWGLAGNTLGYL' A
#
# COMPACT_ATOMS: atom_id res chain seq x y z
N MET A 1 -10.93 -17.02 5.64
CA MET A 1 -10.69 -15.62 5.26
C MET A 1 -9.93 -15.64 3.95
N THR A 2 -10.65 -15.63 2.83
CA THR A 2 -10.05 -15.86 1.50
C THR A 2 -9.30 -14.60 1.10
N LEU A 3 -7.98 -14.71 0.91
CA LEU A 3 -7.15 -13.68 0.30
C LEU A 3 -7.66 -13.45 -1.12
N SER A 4 -8.58 -12.49 -1.30
CA SER A 4 -9.05 -12.10 -2.63
C SER A 4 -7.83 -11.69 -3.44
N THR A 5 -7.59 -12.36 -4.55
CA THR A 5 -6.44 -12.10 -5.41
C THR A 5 -6.46 -10.65 -5.89
N SER A 6 -5.30 -10.06 -6.17
CA SER A 6 -5.22 -8.66 -6.64
C SER A 6 -6.08 -8.40 -7.88
N ALA A 7 -6.45 -9.43 -8.65
CA ALA A 7 -7.33 -9.32 -9.81
C ALA A 7 -8.80 -9.06 -9.43
N GLU A 8 -9.33 -9.70 -8.39
CA GLU A 8 -10.72 -9.47 -7.93
C GLU A 8 -10.88 -8.09 -7.30
N GLN A 9 -9.88 -7.63 -6.55
CA GLN A 9 -9.86 -6.26 -6.01
C GLN A 9 -9.78 -5.22 -7.15
N ARG A 10 -8.97 -5.48 -8.19
CA ARG A 10 -8.93 -4.66 -9.41
C ARG A 10 -10.28 -4.64 -10.14
N GLN A 11 -10.97 -5.77 -10.22
CA GLN A 11 -12.30 -5.83 -10.88
C GLN A 11 -13.35 -4.99 -10.13
N LYS A 12 -13.38 -5.05 -8.79
CA LYS A 12 -14.27 -4.20 -7.96
C LYS A 12 -14.00 -2.70 -8.11
N LEU A 13 -12.76 -2.32 -8.42
CA LEU A 13 -12.38 -0.94 -8.70
C LEU A 13 -12.96 -0.45 -10.03
N LEU A 14 -12.80 -1.25 -11.09
CA LEU A 14 -13.12 -0.90 -12.47
C LEU A 14 -14.61 -0.77 -12.78
N THR A 15 -15.49 -1.36 -11.96
CA THR A 15 -16.94 -1.37 -12.22
C THR A 15 -17.72 -0.25 -11.52
N SER A 16 -17.08 0.54 -10.65
CA SER A 16 -17.73 1.64 -9.93
C SER A 16 -17.21 2.99 -10.42
N PRO A 17 -18.10 3.95 -10.75
CA PRO A 17 -17.70 5.30 -11.18
C PRO A 17 -17.18 6.17 -10.03
N GLN A 18 -17.25 5.68 -8.78
CA GLN A 18 -16.78 6.43 -7.61
C GLN A 18 -15.26 6.55 -7.60
N PRO A 19 -14.67 7.63 -7.06
CA PRO A 19 -13.22 7.74 -6.99
C PRO A 19 -12.62 6.63 -6.10
N CYS A 20 -11.38 6.28 -6.39
CA CYS A 20 -10.62 5.27 -5.68
C CYS A 20 -9.13 5.47 -5.87
N ALA A 21 -8.32 4.90 -4.98
CA ALA A 21 -6.89 4.85 -5.18
C ALA A 21 -6.29 3.49 -4.81
N PHE A 22 -5.25 3.13 -5.56
CA PHE A 22 -4.37 2.01 -5.29
C PHE A 22 -2.99 2.56 -4.98
N THR A 23 -2.41 2.12 -3.88
CA THR A 23 -1.09 2.58 -3.45
C THR A 23 -0.20 1.39 -3.16
N HIS A 24 1.06 1.52 -3.57
CA HIS A 24 2.09 0.56 -3.22
C HIS A 24 3.04 1.24 -2.23
N ILE A 25 3.07 0.75 -1.00
CA ILE A 25 4.02 1.15 0.03
C ILE A 25 5.13 0.12 0.03
N ARG A 26 6.37 0.59 -0.14
CA ARG A 26 7.56 -0.24 -0.02
C ARG A 26 8.46 0.34 1.06
N SER A 27 8.97 -0.50 1.93
CA SER A 27 9.85 -0.10 3.03
C SER A 27 10.94 -1.14 3.21
N ILE A 28 12.08 -0.72 3.77
CA ILE A 28 13.10 -1.66 4.24
C ILE A 28 12.78 -1.98 5.70
N GLY A 29 12.29 -3.20 5.94
CA GLY A 29 11.72 -3.58 7.23
C GLY A 29 10.45 -2.80 7.56
N ARG A 30 9.95 -3.00 8.79
CA ARG A 30 8.73 -2.34 9.33
C ARG A 30 7.43 -2.63 8.58
N ILE A 31 7.45 -3.63 7.69
CA ILE A 31 6.25 -4.24 7.12
C ILE A 31 6.05 -5.57 7.86
N ASP A 32 5.35 -5.52 8.99
CA ASP A 32 5.17 -6.64 9.92
C ASP A 32 3.84 -6.49 10.69
N ASP A 33 3.81 -6.87 11.97
CA ASP A 33 2.65 -6.77 12.86
C ASP A 33 2.04 -5.36 12.96
N VAL A 34 2.83 -4.29 12.70
CA VAL A 34 2.31 -2.91 12.74
C VAL A 34 1.48 -2.53 11.51
N ASN A 35 1.44 -3.38 10.47
CA ASN A 35 0.75 -3.11 9.20
C ASN A 35 -0.71 -2.68 9.39
N SER A 36 -1.43 -3.28 10.33
CA SER A 36 -2.83 -2.91 10.63
C SER A 36 -2.98 -1.44 11.03
N LYS A 37 -2.07 -0.92 11.87
CA LYS A 37 -2.05 0.49 12.28
C LYS A 37 -1.66 1.40 11.12
N THR A 38 -0.63 1.02 10.37
CA THR A 38 -0.17 1.77 9.20
C THR A 38 -1.27 1.88 8.13
N THR A 39 -1.94 0.78 7.80
CA THR A 39 -3.05 0.75 6.86
C THR A 39 -4.21 1.61 7.32
N ALA A 40 -4.59 1.55 8.61
CA ALA A 40 -5.66 2.38 9.15
C ALA A 40 -5.34 3.88 9.04
N SER A 41 -4.16 4.29 9.49
CA SER A 41 -3.72 5.70 9.45
C SER A 41 -3.62 6.23 8.02
N LEU A 42 -3.03 5.46 7.10
CA LEU A 42 -2.93 5.86 5.70
C LEU A 42 -4.29 5.92 5.01
N THR A 43 -5.20 5.01 5.34
CA THR A 43 -6.57 5.03 4.80
C THR A 43 -7.32 6.26 5.26
N ALA A 44 -7.20 6.63 6.54
CA ALA A 44 -7.83 7.84 7.07
C ALA A 44 -7.28 9.10 6.38
N ALA A 45 -5.96 9.23 6.28
CA ALA A 45 -5.33 10.36 5.61
C ALA A 45 -5.70 10.46 4.12
N ALA A 46 -5.67 9.33 3.40
CA ALA A 46 -6.05 9.30 1.98
C ALA A 46 -7.53 9.64 1.78
N ALA A 47 -8.43 9.10 2.61
CA ALA A 47 -9.85 9.42 2.54
C ALA A 47 -10.10 10.92 2.78
N GLU A 48 -9.40 11.53 3.74
CA GLU A 48 -9.51 12.96 4.03
C GLU A 48 -9.01 13.83 2.87
N VAL A 49 -7.80 13.56 2.37
CA VAL A 49 -7.14 14.40 1.37
C VAL A 49 -7.74 14.22 -0.02
N LEU A 50 -7.98 12.97 -0.43
CA LEU A 50 -8.44 12.62 -1.77
C LEU A 50 -9.97 12.52 -1.87
N LYS A 51 -10.69 12.70 -0.76
CA LYS A 51 -12.16 12.59 -0.67
C LYS A 51 -12.67 11.24 -1.20
N LEU A 52 -11.97 10.16 -0.86
CA LEU A 52 -12.33 8.80 -1.29
C LEU A 52 -13.47 8.24 -0.42
N PRO A 53 -14.45 7.54 -1.01
CA PRO A 53 -15.43 6.80 -0.25
C PRO A 53 -14.80 5.68 0.59
N VAL A 54 -15.51 5.28 1.64
CA VAL A 54 -15.10 4.19 2.52
C VAL A 54 -14.87 2.91 1.70
N GLY A 55 -13.74 2.23 1.96
CA GLY A 55 -13.40 0.98 1.28
C GLY A 55 -12.93 1.14 -0.17
N ARG A 56 -12.62 2.37 -0.64
CA ARG A 56 -12.09 2.65 -1.99
C ARG A 56 -10.59 2.99 -1.99
N PHE A 57 -9.89 2.73 -0.89
CA PHE A 57 -8.44 2.88 -0.77
C PHE A 57 -7.80 1.52 -0.50
N PHE A 58 -6.85 1.14 -1.36
CA PHE A 58 -6.21 -0.18 -1.35
C PHE A 58 -4.71 -0.02 -1.25
N LEU A 59 -4.08 -0.79 -0.36
CA LEU A 59 -2.63 -0.74 -0.15
C LEU A 59 -2.02 -2.11 -0.43
N ASN A 60 -0.98 -2.13 -1.23
CA ASN A 60 -0.01 -3.22 -1.24
C ASN A 60 1.16 -2.82 -0.34
N LEU A 61 1.55 -3.68 0.59
CA LEU A 61 2.69 -3.48 1.48
C LEU A 61 3.79 -4.48 1.11
N ASP A 62 4.98 -3.98 0.83
CA ASP A 62 6.12 -4.79 0.36
C ASP A 62 7.36 -4.50 1.21
N ASP A 63 7.90 -5.56 1.83
CA ASP A 63 9.17 -5.50 2.56
C ASP A 63 10.33 -5.73 1.60
N VAL A 64 11.12 -4.68 1.39
CA VAL A 64 12.22 -4.68 0.44
C VAL A 64 13.53 -4.83 1.19
N LYS A 65 14.35 -5.80 0.78
CA LYS A 65 15.71 -5.93 1.30
C LYS A 65 16.54 -4.67 0.98
N GLY A 66 17.36 -4.20 1.91
CA GLY A 66 18.18 -2.99 1.72
C GLY A 66 19.13 -3.06 0.51
N ILE A 67 19.67 -4.25 0.20
CA ILE A 67 20.46 -4.50 -1.02
C ILE A 67 19.70 -4.21 -2.33
N ASN A 68 18.37 -4.20 -2.30
CA ASN A 68 17.50 -3.96 -3.45
C ASN A 68 16.98 -2.51 -3.48
N TRP A 69 17.48 -1.63 -2.61
CA TRP A 69 17.04 -0.24 -2.53
C TRP A 69 18.18 0.72 -2.87
N GLY A 70 18.08 1.36 -4.03
CA GLY A 70 19.06 2.35 -4.49
C GLY A 70 18.84 3.72 -3.85
N LEU A 71 19.90 4.34 -3.35
CA LEU A 71 19.91 5.71 -2.84
C LEU A 71 21.31 6.34 -3.03
N ALA A 72 21.34 7.60 -3.51
CA ALA A 72 22.58 8.39 -3.64
C ALA A 72 23.74 7.68 -4.38
N GLY A 73 23.41 6.89 -5.41
CA GLY A 73 24.41 6.16 -6.21
C GLY A 73 24.91 4.85 -5.59
N ASN A 74 24.32 4.37 -4.48
CA ASN A 74 24.63 3.09 -3.85
C ASN A 74 23.34 2.31 -3.51
N THR A 75 23.48 1.10 -2.95
CA THR A 75 22.40 0.36 -2.31
C THR A 75 22.55 0.39 -0.79
N LEU A 76 21.45 0.29 -0.06
CA LEU A 76 21.46 0.39 1.40
C LEU A 76 21.92 -0.90 2.12
N GLY A 77 22.31 -1.93 1.37
CA GLY A 77 22.67 -3.25 1.89
C GLY A 77 24.05 -3.39 2.54
N TYR A 78 24.76 -2.30 2.79
CA TYR A 78 26.12 -2.28 3.35
C TYR A 78 26.27 -1.41 4.62
N LEU A 79 25.17 -1.13 5.35
CA LEU A 79 25.22 -0.49 6.68
C LEU A 79 25.10 -1.51 7.80
#